data_AF-Q5KLD8-F1
#
_entry.id   AF-Q5KLD8-F1
#
_cell.length_a   1.000
_cell.length_b   1.000
_cell.length_c   1.000
_cell.angle_alpha   90.00
_cell.angle_beta   90.00
_cell.angle_gamma   90.00
#
_symmetry.space_group_name_H-M   'P 1'
#
loop_
_entity.id
_entity.type
_entity.pdbx_description
1 polymer ?
#
loop_
_entity_poly.entity_id
_entity_poly.type
_entity_poly.pdbx_seq_one_letter_code
_entity_poly.pdbx_strand_id
1 'polypeptide(L)'
;MSSRPYTLLRFPRTLPAPHRQPFARSLHTSIPRTRPNTSTTSHGRIGSTFSSASGSGSGSSQSGSGKKPNRHAYWYREIVPAMVPIFVISTTIFLSLSLLRTYLSHSKSLAESEAHIALLETQLAQLRLEQKKMRIREKRERERMLPLVVERVLQRVGVVGEDEDEKEEEQPRLL
;
A
#
# COMPACT_ATOMS: atom_id res chain seq x y z
N MET A 1 -49.24 43.63 12.55
CA MET A 1 -48.29 43.26 11.48
C MET A 1 -46.88 43.44 12.02
N SER A 2 -46.24 42.38 12.48
CA SER A 2 -44.89 42.40 13.04
C SER A 2 -44.08 41.28 12.37
N SER A 3 -43.27 41.66 11.39
CA SER A 3 -42.36 40.76 10.67
C SER A 3 -41.14 40.49 11.52
N ARG A 4 -40.90 39.23 11.87
CA ARG A 4 -39.62 38.76 12.40
C ARG A 4 -38.79 38.19 11.24
N PRO A 5 -37.52 38.61 11.06
CA PRO A 5 -36.64 37.97 10.09
C PRO A 5 -36.08 36.66 10.64
N TYR A 6 -36.13 35.62 9.81
CA TYR A 6 -35.54 34.31 10.07
C TYR A 6 -34.01 34.42 10.12
N THR A 7 -33.43 34.03 11.26
CA THR A 7 -31.98 33.86 11.42
C THR A 7 -31.59 32.53 10.82
N LEU A 8 -31.00 32.56 9.63
CA LEU A 8 -30.40 31.40 8.98
C LEU A 8 -29.14 30.98 9.75
N LEU A 9 -29.23 29.86 10.49
CA LEU A 9 -28.08 29.17 11.06
C LEU A 9 -27.25 28.57 9.93
N ARG A 10 -26.27 29.35 9.46
CA ARG A 10 -25.24 28.91 8.52
C ARG A 10 -24.20 28.10 9.29
N PHE A 11 -24.31 26.78 9.23
CA PHE A 11 -23.26 25.88 9.70
C PHE A 11 -21.96 26.11 8.90
N PRO A 12 -20.80 26.32 9.55
CA PRO A 12 -19.52 26.29 8.85
C PRO A 12 -19.22 24.84 8.47
N ARG A 13 -19.29 24.55 7.17
CA ARG A 13 -18.87 23.29 6.58
C ARG A 13 -17.35 23.32 6.41
N THR A 14 -16.59 23.11 7.48
CA THR A 14 -15.17 22.81 7.38
C THR A 14 -15.00 21.29 7.39
N LEU A 15 -14.98 20.72 6.18
CA LEU A 15 -14.41 19.40 5.97
C LEU A 15 -12.90 19.50 6.29
N PRO A 16 -12.34 18.70 7.21
CA PRO A 16 -10.90 18.56 7.29
C PRO A 16 -10.45 17.84 6.02
N ALA A 17 -9.74 18.56 5.15
CA ALA A 17 -9.01 17.95 4.05
C ALA A 17 -8.03 16.92 4.63
N PRO A 18 -7.92 15.70 4.06
CA PRO A 18 -6.85 14.80 4.44
C PRO A 18 -5.53 15.47 4.08
N HIS A 19 -4.79 15.83 5.12
CA HIS A 19 -3.42 16.26 5.04
C HIS A 19 -2.59 15.12 4.42
N ARG A 20 -2.47 15.15 3.09
CA ARG A 20 -1.43 14.42 2.38
C ARG A 20 -0.10 15.00 2.85
N GLN A 21 0.50 14.37 3.84
CA GLN A 21 1.92 14.52 4.09
C GLN A 21 2.66 13.87 2.91
N PRO A 22 3.47 14.62 2.14
CA PRO A 22 4.52 14.00 1.38
C PRO A 22 5.59 13.55 2.40
N PHE A 23 5.43 12.34 2.92
CA PHE A 23 6.57 11.64 3.51
C PHE A 23 7.56 11.38 2.37
N ALA A 24 8.48 12.33 2.25
CA ALA A 24 9.91 12.15 2.45
C ALA A 24 10.59 10.97 1.75
N ARG A 25 11.78 11.31 1.25
CA ARG A 25 12.91 10.46 0.90
C ARG A 25 12.88 10.00 -0.55
N SER A 26 13.27 10.92 -1.43
CA SER A 26 14.13 10.54 -2.55
C SER A 26 15.33 9.78 -1.98
N LEU A 27 15.30 8.46 -2.15
CA LEU A 27 16.48 7.63 -2.04
C LEU A 27 17.43 8.11 -3.14
N HIS A 28 18.40 8.92 -2.75
CA HIS A 28 19.57 9.18 -3.57
C HIS A 28 20.27 7.84 -3.75
N THR A 29 20.00 7.18 -4.87
CA THR A 29 20.83 6.10 -5.38
C THR A 29 22.18 6.70 -5.81
N SER A 30 23.02 7.01 -4.82
CA SER A 30 24.42 7.31 -5.05
C SER A 30 25.10 6.01 -5.43
N ILE A 31 25.13 5.72 -6.73
CA ILE A 31 25.98 4.67 -7.30
C ILE A 31 27.43 5.11 -7.03
N PRO A 32 28.22 4.40 -6.22
CA PRO A 32 29.63 4.72 -6.10
C PRO A 32 30.30 4.34 -7.42
N ARG A 33 30.59 5.35 -8.24
CA ARG A 33 31.45 5.20 -9.41
C ARG A 33 32.89 4.99 -8.91
N THR A 34 33.28 3.75 -8.71
CA THR A 34 34.68 3.37 -8.50
C THR A 34 35.48 3.78 -9.74
N ARG A 35 36.21 4.90 -9.63
CA ARG A 35 37.25 5.28 -10.57
C ARG A 35 38.45 4.32 -10.35
N PRO A 36 38.96 3.63 -11.38
CA PRO A 36 40.27 2.99 -11.26
C PRO A 36 41.33 4.10 -11.19
N ASN A 37 42.02 4.16 -10.05
CA ASN A 37 43.15 5.04 -9.81
C ASN A 37 44.38 4.42 -10.48
N THR A 38 44.81 4.95 -11.63
CA THR A 38 46.08 4.55 -12.25
C THR A 38 47.21 5.33 -11.61
N SER A 39 47.68 4.83 -10.48
CA SER A 39 48.94 5.24 -9.85
C SER A 39 49.96 4.12 -10.00
N THR A 40 50.63 4.06 -11.15
CA THR A 40 51.89 3.30 -11.29
C THR A 40 53.04 4.22 -10.95
N THR A 41 53.29 4.32 -9.65
CA THR A 41 54.54 4.78 -9.06
C THR A 41 55.60 3.69 -9.24
N SER A 42 56.75 4.11 -9.72
CA SER A 42 58.01 3.36 -9.88
C SER A 42 58.51 2.72 -8.59
N HIS A 43 59.38 1.70 -8.74
CA HIS A 43 60.48 1.19 -7.88
C HIS A 43 60.45 -0.34 -7.96
N GLY A 44 61.52 -1.13 -8.07
CA GLY A 44 62.95 -0.92 -8.03
C GLY A 44 63.62 -2.22 -8.50
N ARG A 45 64.94 -2.15 -8.68
CA ARG A 45 65.85 -3.13 -9.29
C ARG A 45 66.17 -4.35 -8.39
N ILE A 46 66.98 -5.25 -8.97
CA ILE A 46 67.93 -6.25 -8.38
C ILE A 46 67.30 -7.66 -8.27
N GLY A 47 67.86 -8.77 -8.75
CA GLY A 47 69.15 -9.12 -9.37
C GLY A 47 69.24 -10.67 -9.52
N SER A 48 70.39 -11.18 -9.99
CA SER A 48 70.86 -12.59 -10.01
C SER A 48 70.16 -13.55 -11.01
N THR A 49 70.77 -13.99 -12.12
CA THR A 49 71.92 -14.90 -12.39
C THR A 49 71.60 -16.40 -12.35
N PHE A 50 72.09 -17.06 -13.41
CA PHE A 50 72.42 -18.49 -13.65
C PHE A 50 71.32 -19.58 -13.68
N SER A 51 71.36 -20.37 -14.77
CA SER A 51 71.15 -21.84 -14.93
C SER A 51 70.62 -22.09 -16.36
N SER A 52 71.44 -22.31 -17.39
CA SER A 52 72.00 -23.60 -17.85
C SER A 52 70.99 -24.73 -18.13
N ALA A 53 71.28 -25.43 -19.24
CA ALA A 53 70.82 -26.77 -19.64
C ALA A 53 69.51 -26.90 -20.48
N SER A 54 69.72 -26.93 -21.80
CA SER A 54 69.33 -28.01 -22.72
C SER A 54 68.24 -28.99 -22.25
N GLY A 55 67.04 -28.83 -22.82
CA GLY A 55 66.00 -29.85 -22.87
C GLY A 55 65.49 -30.00 -24.30
N SER A 56 66.12 -30.89 -25.06
CA SER A 56 65.64 -31.40 -26.33
C SER A 56 64.40 -32.28 -26.10
N GLY A 57 63.22 -31.72 -26.36
CA GLY A 57 61.95 -32.44 -26.35
C GLY A 57 61.20 -32.21 -27.66
N SER A 58 61.38 -33.12 -28.60
CA SER A 58 60.61 -33.20 -29.84
C SER A 58 59.19 -33.67 -29.55
N GLY A 59 58.21 -32.82 -29.84
CA GLY A 59 56.78 -33.16 -29.76
C GLY A 59 55.99 -32.25 -30.69
N SER A 60 55.68 -32.78 -31.87
CA SER A 60 54.91 -32.18 -32.95
C SER A 60 53.56 -31.61 -32.50
N SER A 61 53.22 -30.38 -32.93
CA SER A 61 52.14 -30.11 -33.89
C SER A 61 51.67 -28.64 -33.89
N GLN A 62 51.37 -28.17 -35.11
CA GLN A 62 50.57 -26.99 -35.49
C GLN A 62 51.24 -25.59 -35.53
N SER A 63 51.74 -25.33 -36.75
CA SER A 63 51.79 -24.07 -37.49
C SER A 63 50.94 -22.90 -36.99
N GLY A 64 51.60 -21.78 -36.70
CA GLY A 64 50.97 -20.45 -36.62
C GLY A 64 51.89 -19.41 -35.99
N SER A 65 52.68 -18.70 -36.81
CA SER A 65 53.49 -17.50 -36.49
C SER A 65 53.88 -17.27 -35.01
N GLY A 66 55.11 -17.62 -34.63
CA GLY A 66 55.64 -17.54 -33.27
C GLY A 66 55.76 -16.13 -32.67
N LYS A 67 54.65 -15.61 -32.12
CA LYS A 67 54.68 -14.51 -31.15
C LYS A 67 54.90 -15.11 -29.77
N LYS A 68 55.87 -14.56 -29.02
CA LYS A 68 56.22 -15.00 -27.65
C LYS A 68 54.94 -15.20 -26.83
N PRO A 69 54.75 -16.34 -26.14
CA PRO A 69 53.53 -16.58 -25.38
C PRO A 69 53.34 -15.46 -24.36
N ASN A 70 52.28 -14.68 -24.56
CA ASN A 70 51.96 -13.56 -23.70
C ASN A 70 51.63 -14.11 -22.31
N ARG A 71 52.30 -13.61 -21.27
CA ARG A 71 52.13 -14.04 -19.87
C ARG A 71 50.67 -13.94 -19.41
N HIS A 72 49.92 -13.00 -19.97
CA HIS A 72 48.48 -12.85 -19.72
C HIS A 72 47.65 -14.01 -20.28
N ALA A 73 48.01 -14.58 -21.44
CA ALA A 73 47.29 -15.71 -22.02
C ALA A 73 47.40 -16.96 -21.14
N TYR A 74 48.55 -17.18 -20.51
CA TYR A 74 48.73 -18.25 -19.54
C TYR A 74 47.85 -18.05 -18.29
N TRP A 75 47.78 -16.82 -17.79
CA TRP A 75 46.92 -16.46 -16.65
C TRP A 75 45.44 -16.77 -16.92
N TYR A 76 44.91 -16.42 -18.10
CA TYR A 76 43.52 -16.73 -18.46
C TYR A 76 43.25 -18.23 -18.59
N ARG A 77 44.23 -19.02 -19.07
CA ARG A 77 44.04 -20.46 -19.27
C ARG A 77 44.03 -21.24 -17.97
N GLU A 78 44.79 -20.82 -16.97
CA GLU A 78 44.90 -21.58 -15.71
C GLU A 78 44.00 -21.05 -14.61
N ILE A 79 43.89 -19.72 -14.45
CA ILE A 79 43.29 -19.13 -13.25
C ILE A 79 41.80 -18.88 -13.43
N VAL A 80 41.36 -18.46 -14.61
CA VAL A 80 39.93 -18.17 -14.85
C VAL A 80 39.05 -19.42 -14.72
N PRO A 81 39.39 -20.58 -15.33
CA PRO A 81 38.58 -21.79 -15.15
C PRO A 81 38.48 -22.24 -13.69
N ALA A 82 39.52 -22.00 -12.88
CA ALA A 82 39.52 -22.32 -11.46
C ALA A 82 38.60 -21.37 -10.65
N MET A 83 38.38 -20.14 -11.11
CA MET A 83 37.54 -19.14 -10.43
C MET A 83 36.06 -19.21 -10.81
N VAL A 84 35.73 -19.68 -12.02
CA VAL A 84 34.34 -19.76 -12.51
C VAL A 84 33.39 -20.49 -11.54
N PRO A 85 33.73 -21.66 -10.96
CA PRO A 85 32.82 -22.36 -10.05
C PRO A 85 32.47 -21.54 -8.81
N ILE A 86 33.44 -20.82 -8.25
CA ILE A 86 33.28 -20.01 -7.04
C ILE A 86 32.33 -18.85 -7.33
N PHE A 87 32.48 -18.20 -8.50
CA PHE A 87 31.56 -17.14 -8.91
C PHE A 87 30.15 -17.65 -9.14
N VAL A 88 29.99 -18.78 -9.84
CA VAL A 88 28.66 -19.36 -10.09
C VAL A 88 27.96 -19.63 -8.76
N ILE A 89 28.63 -20.29 -7.81
CA ILE A 89 28.06 -20.58 -6.49
C ILE A 89 27.72 -19.29 -5.73
N SER A 90 28.63 -18.31 -5.71
CA SER A 90 28.38 -17.03 -5.06
C SER A 90 27.18 -16.30 -5.66
N THR A 91 27.07 -16.26 -6.99
CA THR A 91 25.97 -15.62 -7.70
C THR A 91 24.65 -16.36 -7.43
N THR A 92 24.66 -17.70 -7.45
CA THR A 92 23.48 -18.51 -7.12
C THR A 92 23.00 -18.27 -5.70
N ILE A 93 23.90 -18.29 -4.71
CA ILE A 93 23.55 -18.03 -3.31
C ILE A 93 23.01 -16.61 -3.15
N PHE A 94 23.70 -15.61 -3.72
CA PHE A 94 23.29 -14.22 -3.65
C PHE A 94 21.90 -13.99 -4.26
N LEU A 95 21.64 -14.57 -5.44
CA LEU A 95 20.33 -14.52 -6.09
C LEU A 95 19.28 -15.21 -5.22
N SER A 96 19.54 -16.42 -4.74
CA SER A 96 18.58 -17.17 -3.92
C SER A 96 18.17 -16.39 -2.68
N LEU A 97 19.11 -15.76 -1.99
CA LEU A 97 18.86 -14.97 -0.79
C LEU A 97 18.13 -13.66 -1.12
N SER A 98 18.47 -13.03 -2.24
CA SER A 98 17.80 -11.81 -2.72
C SER A 98 16.35 -12.06 -3.11
N LEU A 99 16.07 -13.18 -3.79
CA LEU A 99 14.70 -13.60 -4.10
C LEU A 99 13.93 -13.92 -2.82
N LEU A 100 14.52 -14.68 -1.89
CA LEU A 100 13.87 -15.03 -0.62
C LEU A 100 13.52 -13.79 0.20
N ARG A 101 14.43 -12.82 0.28
CA ARG A 101 14.17 -11.53 0.93
C ARG A 101 12.99 -10.79 0.31
N THR A 102 12.94 -10.75 -1.02
CA THR A 102 11.84 -10.09 -1.76
C THR A 102 10.52 -10.81 -1.52
N TYR A 103 10.52 -12.14 -1.58
CA TYR A 103 9.35 -12.96 -1.34
C TYR A 103 8.80 -12.78 0.08
N LEU A 104 9.66 -12.85 1.10
CA LEU A 104 9.25 -12.65 2.49
C LEU A 104 8.72 -11.23 2.74
N SER A 105 9.36 -10.21 2.15
CA SER A 105 8.87 -8.83 2.25
C SER A 105 7.49 -8.66 1.63
N HIS A 106 7.27 -9.28 0.46
CA HIS A 106 5.98 -9.22 -0.23
C HIS A 106 4.89 -10.00 0.52
N SER A 107 5.20 -11.22 0.96
CA SER A 107 4.28 -12.05 1.75
C SER A 107 3.85 -11.35 3.04
N LYS A 108 4.80 -10.71 3.75
CA LYS A 108 4.48 -9.92 4.93
C LYS A 108 3.59 -8.72 4.61
N SER A 109 3.90 -7.98 3.55
CA SER A 109 3.10 -6.82 3.13
C SER A 109 1.67 -7.22 2.73
N LEU A 110 1.48 -8.39 2.11
CA LEU A 110 0.16 -8.92 1.79
C LEU A 110 -0.61 -9.27 3.06
N ALA A 111 0.01 -9.99 4.00
CA ALA A 111 -0.62 -10.35 5.27
C ALA A 111 -1.05 -9.11 6.08
N GLU A 112 -0.23 -8.07 6.12
CA GLU A 112 -0.57 -6.80 6.77
C GLU A 112 -1.74 -6.09 6.06
N SER A 113 -1.78 -6.13 4.73
CA SER A 113 -2.86 -5.52 3.95
C SER A 113 -4.18 -6.26 4.14
N GLU A 114 -4.16 -7.59 4.14
CA GLU A 114 -5.33 -8.43 4.42
C GLU A 114 -5.88 -8.18 5.82
N ALA A 115 -5.01 -8.10 6.83
CA ALA A 115 -5.42 -7.76 8.19
C ALA A 115 -6.07 -6.36 8.26
N HIS A 116 -5.54 -5.39 7.52
CA HIS A 116 -6.10 -4.06 7.45
C HIS A 116 -7.47 -4.03 6.75
N ILE A 117 -7.63 -4.79 5.66
CA ILE A 117 -8.91 -4.93 4.96
C ILE A 117 -9.94 -5.56 5.90
N ALA A 118 -9.60 -6.66 6.58
CA ALA A 118 -10.49 -7.33 7.51
C ALA A 118 -10.97 -6.37 8.62
N LEU A 119 -10.06 -5.55 9.17
CA LEU A 119 -10.41 -4.52 10.15
C LEU A 119 -11.41 -3.52 9.56
N LEU A 120 -11.13 -2.95 8.38
CA LEU A 120 -12.03 -1.98 7.74
C LEU A 120 -13.39 -2.59 7.38
N GLU A 121 -13.42 -3.86 6.96
CA GLU A 121 -14.65 -4.60 6.69
C GLU A 121 -15.48 -4.77 7.96
N THR A 122 -14.85 -5.06 9.11
CA THR A 122 -15.57 -5.12 10.39
C THR A 122 -16.17 -3.77 10.78
N GLN A 123 -15.45 -2.67 10.58
CA GLN A 123 -15.95 -1.32 10.85
C GLN A 123 -17.12 -0.96 9.93
N LEU A 124 -17.02 -1.28 8.64
CA LEU A 124 -18.11 -1.09 7.68
C LEU A 124 -19.35 -1.91 8.06
N ALA A 125 -19.16 -3.16 8.49
CA ALA A 125 -20.25 -4.01 8.95
C ALA A 125 -20.95 -3.42 10.17
N GLN A 126 -20.19 -2.89 11.15
CA GLN A 126 -20.74 -2.22 12.33
C GLN A 126 -21.55 -0.98 11.95
N LEU A 127 -21.00 -0.10 11.10
CA LEU A 127 -21.70 1.11 10.65
C LEU A 127 -22.99 0.78 9.88
N ARG A 128 -22.97 -0.23 9.01
CA ARG A 128 -24.17 -0.68 8.29
C ARG A 128 -25.24 -1.20 9.25
N LEU A 129 -24.84 -1.92 10.29
CA LEU A 129 -25.74 -2.43 11.31
C LEU A 129 -26.37 -1.28 12.11
N GLU A 130 -25.59 -0.29 12.49
CA GLU A 130 -26.07 0.90 13.19
C GLU A 130 -27.05 1.71 12.34
N GLN A 131 -26.71 1.98 11.06
CA GLN A 131 -27.61 2.67 10.13
C GLN A 131 -28.93 1.91 9.94
N LYS A 132 -28.87 0.56 9.85
CA LYS A 132 -30.07 -0.27 9.76
C LYS A 132 -30.92 -0.15 11.03
N LYS A 133 -30.30 -0.16 12.22
CA LYS A 133 -31.01 0.05 13.49
C LYS A 133 -31.69 1.42 13.55
N MET A 134 -31.01 2.49 13.14
CA MET A 134 -31.56 3.85 13.13
C MET A 134 -32.77 3.94 12.20
N ARG A 135 -32.68 3.37 10.98
CA ARG A 135 -33.81 3.34 10.05
C ARG A 135 -35.01 2.56 10.59
N ILE A 136 -34.77 1.48 11.33
CA ILE A 136 -35.85 0.70 11.96
C ILE A 136 -36.51 1.50 13.08
N ARG A 137 -35.74 2.23 13.89
CA ARG A 137 -36.28 3.10 14.95
C ARG A 137 -37.17 4.20 14.37
N GLU A 138 -36.66 4.87 13.33
CA GLU A 138 -37.42 5.93 12.65
C GLU A 138 -38.73 5.39 12.06
N LYS A 139 -38.72 4.21 11.43
CA LYS A 139 -39.94 3.58 10.93
C LYS A 139 -40.95 3.29 12.05
N ARG A 140 -40.49 2.76 13.18
CA ARG A 140 -41.37 2.50 14.35
C ARG A 140 -41.95 3.78 14.94
N GLU A 141 -41.19 4.87 14.96
CA GLU A 141 -41.69 6.18 15.42
C GLU A 141 -42.75 6.74 14.46
N ARG A 142 -42.51 6.64 13.14
CA ARG A 142 -43.48 7.02 12.12
C ARG A 142 -44.78 6.22 12.24
N GLU A 143 -44.70 4.90 12.46
CA GLU A 143 -45.87 4.04 12.67
C GLU A 143 -46.69 4.44 13.90
N ARG A 144 -46.04 4.90 14.97
CA ARG A 144 -46.74 5.39 16.18
C ARG A 144 -47.37 6.77 15.99
N MET A 145 -46.80 7.63 15.16
CA MET A 145 -47.33 8.98 14.90
C MET A 145 -48.43 9.02 13.85
N LEU A 146 -48.47 8.05 12.93
CA LEU A 146 -49.50 7.96 11.89
C LEU A 146 -50.94 8.12 12.42
N PRO A 147 -51.41 7.40 13.46
CA PRO A 147 -52.78 7.56 13.94
C PRO A 147 -53.09 8.98 14.42
N LEU A 148 -52.16 9.63 15.12
CA LEU A 148 -52.33 11.01 15.60
C LEU A 148 -52.42 12.02 14.46
N VAL A 149 -51.61 11.84 13.43
CA VAL A 149 -51.65 12.70 12.24
C VAL A 149 -52.93 12.45 11.45
N VAL A 150 -53.35 11.19 11.30
CA VAL A 150 -54.59 10.83 10.62
C VAL A 150 -55.80 11.42 11.33
N GLU A 151 -55.88 11.31 12.65
CA GLU A 151 -56.95 11.93 13.46
C GLU A 151 -56.98 13.46 13.27
N ARG A 152 -55.83 14.11 13.39
CA ARG A 152 -55.69 15.57 13.13
C ARG A 152 -56.13 15.96 11.72
N VAL A 153 -55.80 15.13 10.72
CA VAL A 153 -56.20 15.37 9.32
C VAL A 153 -57.70 15.16 9.14
N LEU A 154 -58.28 14.08 9.66
CA LEU A 154 -59.71 13.79 9.59
C LEU A 154 -60.56 14.86 10.27
N GLN A 155 -60.11 15.32 11.44
CA GLN A 155 -60.75 16.42 12.17
C GLN A 155 -60.69 17.74 11.38
N ARG A 156 -59.58 17.97 10.65
CA ARG A 156 -59.41 19.17 9.81
C ARG A 156 -60.19 19.10 8.49
N VAL A 157 -60.41 17.90 7.96
CA VAL A 157 -61.20 17.66 6.74
C VAL A 157 -62.71 17.67 7.04
N GLY A 158 -63.11 17.83 8.31
CA GLY A 158 -64.52 18.01 8.71
C GLY A 158 -65.37 16.74 8.64
N VAL A 159 -64.74 15.56 8.61
CA VAL A 159 -65.44 14.26 8.49
C VAL A 159 -65.77 13.65 9.88
N VAL A 160 -65.30 14.25 10.98
CA VAL A 160 -65.46 13.72 12.35
C VAL A 160 -66.18 14.73 13.27
N GLY A 161 -66.98 15.63 12.73
CA GLY A 161 -67.58 16.68 13.55
C GLY A 161 -68.91 17.17 13.03
N GLU A 162 -69.90 16.30 13.03
CA GLU A 162 -71.32 16.62 13.18
C GLU A 162 -72.05 15.28 13.22
N ASP A 163 -72.31 14.77 14.41
CA ASP A 163 -73.37 13.83 14.79
C ASP A 163 -73.01 13.35 16.21
N GLU A 164 -73.94 13.46 17.16
CA GLU A 164 -73.80 13.16 18.61
C GLU A 164 -73.49 14.36 19.54
N ASP A 165 -74.26 15.44 19.44
CA ASP A 165 -74.59 16.32 20.59
C ASP A 165 -76.04 16.85 20.51
N GLU A 166 -76.95 16.08 19.88
CA GLU A 166 -78.39 16.31 19.95
C GLU A 166 -79.05 15.15 20.69
N LYS A 167 -79.16 15.27 22.02
CA LYS A 167 -80.27 14.68 22.78
C LYS A 167 -80.39 15.31 24.17
N GLU A 168 -81.46 16.09 24.29
CA GLU A 168 -82.33 16.19 25.47
C GLU A 168 -81.90 17.13 26.61
N GLU A 169 -81.92 18.44 26.33
CA GLU A 169 -82.44 19.41 27.31
C GLU A 169 -83.93 19.67 27.01
N GLU A 170 -84.83 18.86 27.58
CA GLU A 170 -86.26 19.16 27.63
C GLU A 170 -86.54 20.02 28.89
N GLN A 171 -86.93 21.27 28.68
CA GLN A 171 -87.18 22.28 29.71
C GLN A 171 -88.37 21.95 30.62
N PRO A 172 -88.35 22.29 31.92
CA PRO A 172 -89.51 22.21 32.79
C PRO A 172 -90.46 23.40 32.54
N ARG A 173 -91.70 23.10 32.13
CA ARG A 173 -92.80 24.08 32.05
C ARG A 173 -93.58 24.14 33.38
N LEU A 174 -93.65 25.38 33.90
CA LEU A 174 -94.79 26.05 34.55
C LEU A 174 -95.35 25.48 35.87
N LEU A 175 -95.25 26.28 36.93
CA LEU A 175 -96.41 26.90 37.61
C LEU A 175 -95.97 28.13 38.41
#